data_AF-A0A0J7KL52-F1
#
_entry.id   AF-A0A0J7KL52-F1
#
_cell.length_a   1.000
_cell.length_b   1.000
_cell.length_c   1.000
_cell.angle_alpha   90.00
_cell.angle_beta   90.00
_cell.angle_gamma   90.00
#
_symmetry.space_group_name_H-M   'P 1'
#
loop_
_entity.id
_entity.type
_entity.pdbx_description
1 polymer ?
#
loop_
_entity_poly.entity_id
_entity_poly.type
_entity_poly.pdbx_seq_one_letter_code
_entity_poly.pdbx_strand_id
1 'polypeptide(L)'
;MEQGPEKMEDEVELTMKAPEYFPGRTCQQVKYGVQAVFGPSDPILGQHIHSICDALDIPHLEARLDLDAEAKEFSINLYPAQSLLNIAYQDVMEFLNWTKVAIIYEDDYGE
;
A
#
# COMPACT_ATOMS: atom_id res chain seq x y z
N MET A 1 -42.39 -10.53 20.93
CA MET A 1 -41.97 -9.51 19.96
C MET A 1 -40.46 -9.45 20.05
N GLU A 2 -39.80 -10.44 19.46
CA GLU A 2 -38.34 -10.43 19.35
C GLU A 2 -38.03 -9.66 18.07
N GLN A 3 -37.34 -8.53 18.22
CA GLN A 3 -36.83 -7.77 17.09
C GLN A 3 -35.69 -8.59 16.49
N GLY A 4 -35.84 -8.94 15.21
CA GLY A 4 -34.86 -9.68 14.42
C GLY A 4 -33.58 -8.85 14.17
N PRO A 5 -32.55 -9.48 13.56
CA PRO A 5 -31.24 -8.87 13.44
C PRO A 5 -31.32 -7.61 12.58
N GLU A 6 -30.74 -6.53 13.09
CA GLU A 6 -30.54 -5.27 12.40
C GLU A 6 -29.68 -5.54 11.15
N LYS A 7 -30.21 -5.18 9.98
CA LYS A 7 -29.48 -5.27 8.72
C LYS A 7 -28.26 -4.37 8.79
N MET A 8 -27.09 -4.98 8.80
CA MET A 8 -25.83 -4.32 8.46
C MET A 8 -25.83 -4.13 6.95
N GLU A 9 -26.33 -2.99 6.50
CA GLU A 9 -26.12 -2.53 5.13
C GLU A 9 -24.67 -2.03 5.10
N ASP A 10 -23.77 -2.89 4.62
CA ASP A 10 -22.35 -2.60 4.44
C ASP A 10 -22.17 -1.50 3.37
N GLU A 11 -22.43 -0.25 3.73
CA GLU A 11 -21.82 0.88 3.04
C GLU A 11 -20.34 0.88 3.41
N VAL A 12 -19.52 0.32 2.52
CA VAL A 12 -18.07 0.53 2.55
C VAL A 12 -17.83 2.03 2.32
N GLU A 13 -17.80 2.81 3.39
CA GLU A 13 -17.48 4.23 3.33
C GLU A 13 -15.98 4.37 3.05
N LEU A 14 -15.64 4.39 1.75
CA LEU A 14 -14.30 4.71 1.27
C LEU A 14 -14.01 6.17 1.59
N THR A 15 -13.53 6.43 2.81
CA THR A 15 -13.10 7.77 3.20
C THR A 15 -11.72 8.06 2.59
N MET A 16 -11.68 8.35 1.29
CA MET A 16 -10.49 8.87 0.62
C MET A 16 -10.26 10.34 1.03
N LYS A 17 -9.61 10.58 2.17
CA LYS A 17 -9.10 11.92 2.51
C LYS A 17 -7.60 11.99 2.20
N ALA A 18 -7.26 12.68 1.11
CA ALA A 18 -5.89 12.99 0.65
C ALA A 18 -5.17 14.01 1.59
N PRO A 19 -3.88 14.34 1.38
CA PRO A 19 -2.73 13.64 1.96
C PRO A 19 -1.92 14.59 2.84
N GLU A 20 -2.12 14.52 4.16
CA GLU A 20 -1.16 15.04 5.15
C GLU A 20 -1.37 14.16 6.38
N TYR A 21 -0.56 13.09 6.48
CA TYR A 21 -0.78 11.98 7.40
C TYR A 21 0.17 12.05 8.59
N PHE A 22 -0.41 12.23 9.77
CA PHE A 22 0.23 12.06 11.06
C PHE A 22 -0.32 10.75 11.65
N PRO A 23 0.47 9.90 12.36
CA PRO A 23 0.01 8.62 12.91
C PRO A 23 -1.27 8.70 13.76
N GLY A 24 -1.55 9.89 14.32
CA GLY A 24 -2.81 10.17 15.02
C GLY A 24 -4.09 10.01 14.18
N ARG A 25 -4.03 10.21 12.85
CA ARG A 25 -5.21 10.03 11.97
C ARG A 25 -5.54 8.57 11.75
N THR A 26 -4.55 7.69 11.61
CA THR A 26 -4.78 6.23 11.54
C THR A 26 -5.48 5.74 12.78
N CYS A 27 -4.97 6.09 13.97
CA CYS A 27 -5.60 5.72 15.23
C CYS A 27 -7.04 6.25 15.33
N GLN A 28 -7.32 7.43 14.78
CA GLN A 28 -8.67 7.99 14.75
C GLN A 28 -9.60 7.21 13.82
N GLN A 29 -9.16 6.86 12.62
CA GLN A 29 -9.93 6.02 11.69
C GLN A 29 -10.22 4.65 12.27
N VAL A 30 -9.22 4.02 12.90
CA VAL A 30 -9.41 2.74 13.57
C VAL A 30 -10.46 2.85 14.69
N LYS A 31 -10.43 3.91 15.49
CA LYS A 31 -11.48 4.17 16.50
C LYS A 31 -12.88 4.38 15.90
N TYR A 32 -12.98 4.87 14.67
CA TYR A 32 -14.27 5.00 13.96
C TYR A 32 -14.75 3.68 13.34
N GLY A 33 -13.93 2.61 13.33
CA GLY A 33 -14.33 1.29 12.85
C GLY A 33 -14.14 1.08 11.34
N VAL A 34 -12.97 1.43 10.80
CA VAL A 34 -12.64 1.13 9.39
C VAL A 34 -12.45 -0.36 9.14
N GLN A 35 -12.84 -0.83 7.96
CA GLN A 35 -12.69 -2.22 7.54
C GLN A 35 -11.32 -2.54 6.91
N ALA A 36 -10.60 -1.50 6.45
CA ALA A 36 -9.26 -1.57 5.89
C ALA A 36 -8.59 -0.18 5.91
N VAL A 37 -7.26 -0.15 5.80
CA VAL A 37 -6.47 1.08 5.74
C VAL A 37 -5.64 1.11 4.46
N PHE A 38 -5.74 2.21 3.71
CA PHE A 38 -4.82 2.49 2.60
C PHE A 38 -3.56 3.16 3.16
N GLY A 39 -2.42 2.50 2.97
CA GLY A 39 -1.12 2.93 3.44
C GLY A 39 -0.59 4.16 2.69
N PRO A 40 0.25 4.98 3.34
CA PRO A 40 0.91 6.10 2.69
C PRO A 40 1.98 5.63 1.70
N SER A 41 2.34 6.49 0.75
CA SER A 41 3.43 6.21 -0.20
C SER A 41 4.82 6.27 0.44
N ASP A 42 4.98 7.03 1.52
CA ASP A 42 6.26 7.18 2.23
C ASP A 42 6.69 5.84 2.88
N PRO A 43 7.93 5.37 2.65
CA PRO A 43 8.42 4.06 3.12
C PRO A 43 8.41 3.94 4.65
N ILE A 44 8.85 4.98 5.35
CA ILE A 44 8.97 4.99 6.81
C ILE A 44 7.59 5.00 7.45
N LEU A 45 6.71 5.90 7.00
CA LEU A 45 5.36 6.01 7.54
C LEU A 45 4.53 4.77 7.28
N GLY A 46 4.62 4.17 6.09
CA GLY A 46 3.81 2.97 5.82
C GLY A 46 4.29 1.75 6.60
N GLN A 47 5.56 1.67 7.02
CA GLN A 47 5.98 0.66 8.01
C GLN A 47 5.32 0.89 9.37
N HIS A 48 5.23 2.15 9.83
CA HIS A 48 4.51 2.48 11.05
C HIS A 48 3.01 2.13 10.97
N ILE A 49 2.35 2.43 9.84
CA ILE A 49 0.94 2.11 9.64
C ILE A 49 0.73 0.60 9.57
N HIS A 50 1.60 -0.13 8.86
CA HIS A 50 1.57 -1.58 8.79
C HIS A 50 1.64 -2.21 10.19
N SER A 51 2.56 -1.76 11.05
CA SER A 51 2.66 -2.27 12.42
C SER A 51 1.38 -2.05 13.26
N ILE A 52 0.68 -0.92 13.06
CA ILE A 52 -0.61 -0.68 13.73
C ILE A 52 -1.69 -1.63 13.21
N CYS A 53 -1.74 -1.82 11.88
CA CYS A 53 -2.74 -2.65 11.23
C CYS A 53 -2.55 -4.13 11.56
N ASP A 54 -1.31 -4.61 11.57
CA ASP A 54 -0.91 -5.96 11.97
C ASP A 54 -1.29 -6.24 13.43
N ALA A 55 -0.99 -5.31 14.35
CA ALA A 55 -1.34 -5.46 15.76
C ALA A 55 -2.86 -5.45 16.06
N LEU A 56 -3.69 -5.00 15.12
CA LEU A 56 -5.13 -4.85 15.28
C LEU A 56 -5.94 -5.74 14.33
N ASP A 57 -5.27 -6.64 13.60
CA ASP A 57 -5.87 -7.51 12.58
C ASP A 57 -6.68 -6.73 11.52
N ILE A 58 -6.22 -5.52 11.16
CA ILE A 58 -6.87 -4.65 10.16
C ILE A 58 -6.16 -4.83 8.81
N PRO A 59 -6.88 -5.13 7.71
CA PRO A 59 -6.27 -5.19 6.39
C PRO A 59 -5.62 -3.86 5.97
N HIS A 60 -4.36 -3.92 5.56
CA HIS A 60 -3.56 -2.81 5.07
C HIS A 60 -3.30 -2.96 3.56
N LEU A 61 -3.51 -1.88 2.79
CA LEU A 61 -3.35 -1.85 1.34
C LEU A 61 -2.25 -0.86 0.97
N GLU A 62 -1.21 -1.33 0.31
CA GLU A 62 -0.06 -0.52 -0.10
C GLU A 62 -0.02 -0.35 -1.62
N ALA A 63 0.53 0.76 -2.09
CA ALA A 63 0.75 1.03 -3.52
C ALA A 63 2.08 1.78 -3.71
N ARG A 64 3.15 1.22 -3.14
CA ARG A 64 4.50 1.83 -3.12
C ARG A 64 5.57 0.79 -3.42
N LEU A 65 6.73 1.26 -3.88
CA LEU A 65 7.90 0.40 -3.99
C LEU A 65 8.26 -0.11 -2.58
N ASP A 66 8.38 -1.43 -2.46
CA ASP A 66 8.79 -2.11 -1.24
C ASP A 66 9.94 -3.03 -1.61
N LEU A 67 11.12 -2.75 -1.06
CA LEU A 67 12.33 -3.51 -1.33
C LEU A 67 12.42 -4.77 -0.47
N ASP A 68 11.57 -4.87 0.54
CA ASP A 68 11.46 -6.06 1.36
C ASP A 68 10.65 -7.14 0.60
N ALA A 69 11.26 -8.31 0.44
CA ALA A 69 10.63 -9.45 -0.22
C ALA A 69 9.86 -10.34 0.77
N GLU A 70 9.91 -10.03 2.07
CA GLU A 70 9.18 -10.78 3.08
C GLU A 70 7.67 -10.53 2.98
N ALA A 71 6.91 -11.61 3.09
CA ALA A 71 5.46 -11.53 3.12
C ALA A 71 5.02 -10.86 4.43
N LYS A 72 4.28 -9.76 4.30
CA LYS A 72 3.71 -9.02 5.43
C LYS A 72 2.31 -9.55 5.74
N GLU A 73 2.10 -10.00 6.97
CA GLU A 73 0.77 -10.40 7.42
C GLU A 73 -0.18 -9.19 7.44
N PHE A 74 -1.48 -9.39 7.18
CA PHE A 74 -2.46 -8.31 7.08
C PHE A 74 -2.12 -7.17 6.10
N SER A 75 -1.15 -7.32 5.19
CA SER A 75 -0.81 -6.31 4.19
C SER A 75 -0.76 -6.89 2.78
N ILE A 76 -1.31 -6.13 1.82
CA ILE A 76 -1.17 -6.43 0.38
C ILE A 76 -0.62 -5.20 -0.31
N ASN A 77 0.52 -5.35 -0.98
CA ASN A 77 1.09 -4.32 -1.83
C ASN A 77 0.69 -4.53 -3.30
N LEU A 78 -0.01 -3.55 -3.87
CA LEU A 78 -0.47 -3.54 -5.26
C LEU A 78 0.57 -2.97 -6.22
N TYR A 79 1.72 -2.52 -5.70
CA TYR A 79 2.82 -2.08 -6.55
C TYR A 79 3.35 -3.27 -7.37
N PRO A 80 3.58 -3.10 -8.69
CA PRO A 80 4.06 -4.19 -9.52
C PRO A 80 5.35 -4.79 -8.99
N ALA A 81 5.43 -6.12 -8.96
CA ALA A 81 6.65 -6.80 -8.52
C ALA A 81 7.84 -6.37 -9.38
N GLN A 82 8.97 -6.04 -8.73
CA GLN A 82 10.17 -5.55 -9.41
C GLN A 82 10.67 -6.53 -10.48
N SER A 83 10.53 -7.84 -10.24
CA SER A 83 10.88 -8.87 -11.22
C SER A 83 10.08 -8.77 -12.52
N LEU A 84 8.77 -8.46 -12.43
CA LEU A 84 7.91 -8.29 -13.60
C LEU A 84 8.25 -7.00 -14.35
N LEU A 85 8.56 -5.92 -13.63
CA LEU A 85 9.03 -4.68 -14.25
C LEU A 85 10.34 -4.89 -15.00
N ASN A 86 11.30 -5.62 -14.42
CA ASN A 86 12.58 -5.92 -15.06
C ASN A 86 12.40 -6.70 -16.37
N ILE A 87 11.51 -7.70 -16.37
CA ILE A 87 11.16 -8.46 -17.58
C ILE A 87 10.51 -7.54 -18.61
N ALA A 88 9.55 -6.71 -18.21
CA ALA A 88 8.89 -5.78 -19.14
C ALA A 88 9.89 -4.79 -19.78
N TYR A 89 10.86 -4.28 -19.02
CA TYR A 89 11.92 -3.44 -19.58
C TYR A 89 12.80 -4.23 -20.56
N GLN A 90 13.16 -5.47 -20.24
CA GLN A 90 13.90 -6.33 -21.15
C GLN A 90 13.14 -6.58 -22.45
N ASP A 91 11.85 -6.90 -22.38
CA ASP A 91 11.00 -7.14 -23.55
C ASP A 91 10.96 -5.92 -24.48
N VAL A 92 10.89 -4.70 -23.92
CA VAL A 92 10.95 -3.46 -24.71
C VAL A 92 12.31 -3.28 -25.39
N MET A 93 13.41 -3.57 -24.68
CA MET A 93 14.76 -3.46 -25.25
C MET A 93 14.98 -4.46 -26.40
N GLU A 94 14.49 -5.69 -26.25
CA GLU A 94 14.54 -6.73 -27.27
C GLU A 94 13.67 -6.37 -28.48
N PHE A 95 12.42 -5.96 -28.24
CA PHE A 95 11.49 -5.55 -29.32
C PHE A 95 12.06 -4.42 -30.18
N LEU A 96 12.74 -3.46 -29.56
CA LEU A 96 13.35 -2.32 -30.25
C LEU A 96 14.76 -2.60 -30.78
N ASN A 97 15.30 -3.81 -30.61
CA ASN A 97 16.67 -4.20 -31.00
C ASN A 97 17.76 -3.24 -30.47
N TRP A 98 17.66 -2.84 -29.19
CA TRP A 98 18.67 -1.97 -28.60
C TRP A 98 20.03 -2.68 -28.48
N THR A 99 21.10 -2.02 -28.96
CA THR A 99 22.48 -2.54 -28.87
C THR A 99 23.33 -1.79 -27.84
N LYS A 100 22.85 -0.63 -27.39
CA LYS A 100 23.48 0.22 -26.38
C LYS A 100 22.39 0.82 -25.52
N VAL A 101 22.61 0.83 -24.20
CA VAL A 101 21.66 1.34 -23.21
C VAL A 101 22.42 2.20 -22.22
N ALA A 102 21.81 3.29 -21.76
CA ALA A 102 22.27 4.07 -20.62
C ALA A 102 21.11 4.15 -19.62
N ILE A 103 21.38 3.77 -18.37
CA ILE A 103 20.40 3.81 -17.28
C ILE A 103 20.67 5.08 -16.49
N ILE A 104 19.66 5.92 -16.36
CA ILE A 104 19.67 7.12 -15.51
C ILE A 104 18.67 6.84 -14.40
N TYR A 105 19.10 6.96 -13.16
CA TYR A 105 18.28 6.74 -11.97
C TYR A 105 18.42 7.94 -11.03
N GLU A 106 17.40 8.16 -10.23
CA GLU A 106 17.42 9.07 -9.09
C GLU A 106 17.98 8.32 -7.88
N ASP A 107 18.77 9.00 -7.05
CA ASP A 107 19.31 8.45 -5.80
C ASP A 107 18.46 8.96 -4.63
N ASP A 108 18.16 8.09 -3.66
CA ASP A 108 17.27 8.37 -2.51
C ASP A 108 17.98 9.22 -1.42
N TYR A 109 18.73 10.24 -1.80
CA TYR A 109 19.31 11.21 -0.84
C TYR A 109 18.44 12.47 -0.77
N GLY A 110 17.30 12.34 -0.10
CA GLY A 110 16.66 13.48 0.55
C GLY A 110 17.33 13.72 1.91
N GLU A 111 18.09 14.81 2.06
CA GLU A 111 18.39 15.40 3.38
C GLU A 111 17.14 16.05 4.00
#